data_AF-A0A5J6WZV8-F1
#
_entry.id   AF-A0A5J6WZV8-F1
#
_cell.length_a   1.000
_cell.length_b   1.000
_cell.length_c   1.000
_cell.angle_alpha   90.00
_cell.angle_beta   90.00
_cell.angle_gamma   90.00
#
_symmetry.space_group_name_H-M   'P 1'
#
loop_
_entity.id
_entity.type
_entity.pdbx_description
1 polymer ?
#
loop_
_entity_poly.entity_id
_entity_poly.type
_entity_poly.pdbx_seq_one_letter_code
_entity_poly.pdbx_strand_id
1 'polypeptide(L)'
;MQRRSHGFTLMELVLVILIIGILAAYAAPNWLGTGGTEIRTTSDEVVGRLRLLQTINMNEPPRRCTWLRVEPGQLGLLSGACDSEPGPMAGWDETHRQGSMLALAATVTLEGKSSFSLRLDRDHGRPASAPCQAGCQLQVSSGGELRQIRIESEGYIHAQP
;
A
#
# COMPACT_ATOMS: atom_id res chain seq x y z
N MET A 1 1.47 -22.32 62.59
CA MET A 1 2.25 -21.87 61.42
C MET A 1 1.78 -20.47 61.04
N GLN A 2 2.45 -19.42 61.52
CA GLN A 2 2.10 -18.02 61.22
C GLN A 2 2.74 -17.63 59.88
N ARG A 3 1.92 -17.45 58.84
CA ARG A 3 2.36 -16.81 57.59
C ARG A 3 2.64 -15.34 57.90
N ARG A 4 3.90 -14.92 57.80
CA ARG A 4 4.26 -13.50 57.77
C ARG A 4 3.75 -12.92 56.45
N SER A 5 2.72 -12.09 56.52
CA SER A 5 2.31 -11.23 55.42
C SER A 5 3.37 -10.13 55.28
N HIS A 6 4.28 -10.28 54.33
CA HIS A 6 5.19 -9.21 53.94
C HIS A 6 4.36 -8.12 53.27
N GLY A 7 4.20 -6.99 53.96
CA GLY A 7 3.60 -5.78 53.39
C GLY A 7 4.60 -5.10 52.46
N PHE A 8 4.12 -4.57 51.35
CA PHE A 8 4.89 -3.74 50.42
C PHE A 8 5.37 -2.48 51.14
N THR A 9 6.64 -2.10 51.00
CA THR A 9 7.13 -0.85 51.60
C THR A 9 6.66 0.36 50.80
N LEU A 10 6.53 1.54 51.44
CA LEU A 10 6.15 2.77 50.74
C LEU A 10 7.14 3.09 49.60
N MET A 11 8.43 2.90 49.83
CA MET A 11 9.47 3.11 48.82
C MET A 11 9.34 2.14 47.64
N GLU A 12 9.03 0.88 47.91
CA GLU A 12 8.83 -0.13 46.86
C GLU A 12 7.63 0.23 45.98
N LEU A 13 6.53 0.71 46.58
CA LEU A 13 5.36 1.17 45.83
C LEU A 13 5.73 2.34 44.90
N VAL A 14 6.45 3.34 45.41
CA VAL A 14 6.88 4.51 44.63
C VAL A 14 7.80 4.11 43.48
N LEU A 15 8.72 3.17 43.72
CA LEU A 15 9.62 2.69 42.66
C LEU A 15 8.84 1.92 41.57
N VAL A 16 7.87 1.10 41.95
CA VAL A 16 7.04 0.33 41.01
C VAL A 16 6.22 1.25 40.11
N ILE A 17 5.53 2.25 40.66
CA ILE A 17 4.76 3.20 39.84
C ILE A 17 5.68 4.04 38.94
N LEU A 18 6.89 4.38 39.39
CA LEU A 18 7.87 5.10 38.59
C LEU A 18 8.37 4.25 37.41
N ILE A 19 8.72 2.99 37.66
CA ILE A 19 9.15 2.06 36.61
C ILE A 19 8.01 1.82 35.61
N ILE A 20 6.79 1.57 36.09
CA ILE A 20 5.61 1.40 35.22
C ILE A 20 5.37 2.66 34.39
N GLY A 21 5.53 3.86 34.96
CA GLY A 21 5.38 5.13 34.24
C GLY A 21 6.37 5.28 33.09
N ILE A 22 7.65 4.96 33.32
CA ILE A 22 8.69 5.00 32.27
C ILE A 22 8.39 3.95 31.18
N LEU A 23 8.05 2.72 31.58
CA LEU A 23 7.70 1.66 30.63
C LEU A 23 6.46 2.02 29.81
N ALA A 24 5.44 2.60 30.43
CA ALA A 24 4.21 3.02 29.74
C ALA A 24 4.51 4.11 28.69
N ALA A 25 5.37 5.08 29.01
CA ALA A 25 5.75 6.14 28.07
C ALA A 25 6.41 5.61 26.79
N TYR A 26 7.11 4.48 26.85
CA TYR A 26 7.75 3.84 25.70
C TYR A 26 6.90 2.74 25.04
N ALA A 27 6.20 1.93 25.84
CA ALA A 27 5.44 0.79 25.33
C ALA A 27 4.07 1.21 24.78
N ALA A 28 3.40 2.20 25.37
CA ALA A 28 2.08 2.64 24.93
C ALA A 28 2.09 3.17 23.49
N PRO A 29 3.01 4.06 23.06
CA PRO A 29 3.05 4.52 21.67
C PRO A 29 3.24 3.39 20.66
N ASN A 30 4.04 2.37 21.01
CA ASN A 30 4.29 1.23 20.12
C ASN A 30 3.11 0.26 20.06
N TRP A 31 2.37 0.08 21.16
CA TRP A 31 1.19 -0.80 21.20
C TRP A 31 -0.04 -0.16 20.54
N LEU A 32 -0.17 1.16 20.63
CA LEU A 32 -1.25 1.93 19.99
C LEU A 32 -0.90 2.38 18.56
N GLY A 33 0.36 2.32 18.14
CA GLY A 33 0.88 2.94 16.92
C GLY A 33 1.09 2.04 15.70
N THR A 34 0.75 0.76 15.75
CA THR A 34 1.00 -0.18 14.62
C THR A 34 0.06 0.01 13.42
N GLY A 35 -1.03 0.77 13.55
CA GLY A 35 -1.89 1.10 12.39
C GLY A 35 -1.15 1.90 11.32
N GLY A 36 -0.31 2.85 11.76
CA GLY A 36 0.50 3.77 10.94
C GLY A 36 1.55 3.13 10.05
N THR A 37 2.14 2.03 10.51
CA THR A 37 3.29 1.40 9.84
C THR A 37 2.84 0.48 8.71
N GLU A 38 1.71 -0.19 8.87
CA GLU A 38 1.13 -1.07 7.85
C GLU A 38 0.67 -0.29 6.61
N ILE A 39 0.05 0.88 6.80
CA ILE A 39 -0.38 1.71 5.68
C ILE A 39 0.79 2.34 4.92
N ARG A 40 1.88 2.71 5.62
CA ARG A 40 3.10 3.25 5.00
C ARG A 40 3.81 2.20 4.15
N THR A 41 4.04 1.01 4.72
CA THR A 41 4.67 -0.10 3.99
C THR A 41 3.85 -0.52 2.78
N THR A 42 2.52 -0.63 2.92
CA THR A 42 1.63 -0.94 1.80
C THR A 42 1.65 0.17 0.73
N SER A 43 1.67 1.43 1.13
CA SER A 43 1.75 2.57 0.18
C SER A 43 3.07 2.55 -0.60
N ASP A 44 4.18 2.30 0.08
CA ASP A 44 5.50 2.20 -0.56
C ASP A 44 5.57 1.01 -1.52
N GLU A 45 4.93 -0.10 -1.18
CA GLU A 45 4.81 -1.26 -2.05
C GLU A 45 4.00 -0.94 -3.32
N VAL A 46 2.86 -0.25 -3.19
CA VAL A 46 2.06 0.20 -4.33
C VAL A 46 2.87 1.16 -5.22
N VAL A 47 3.62 2.11 -4.63
CA VAL A 47 4.53 2.99 -5.37
C VAL A 47 5.62 2.19 -6.08
N GLY A 48 6.21 1.20 -5.42
CA GLY A 48 7.20 0.30 -6.02
C GLY A 48 6.65 -0.45 -7.22
N ARG A 49 5.44 -1.01 -7.12
CA ARG A 49 4.75 -1.70 -8.22
C ARG A 49 4.41 -0.78 -9.37
N LEU A 50 4.01 0.46 -9.09
CA LEU A 50 3.76 1.47 -10.12
C LEU A 50 5.03 1.88 -10.87
N ARG A 51 6.16 2.03 -10.17
CA ARG A 51 7.46 2.31 -10.80
C ARG A 51 7.99 1.12 -11.61
N LEU A 52 7.71 -0.09 -11.15
CA LEU A 52 7.97 -1.30 -11.92
C LEU A 52 7.14 -1.31 -13.20
N LEU A 53 5.83 -1.05 -13.12
CA LEU A 53 4.94 -0.90 -14.29
C LEU A 53 5.46 0.14 -15.27
N GLN A 54 5.95 1.28 -14.77
CA GLN A 54 6.56 2.34 -15.58
C GLN A 54 7.78 1.81 -16.33
N THR A 55 8.68 1.14 -15.62
CA THR A 55 9.88 0.53 -16.22
C THR A 55 9.53 -0.53 -17.25
N ILE A 56 8.52 -1.36 -16.99
CA ILE A 56 8.04 -2.38 -17.94
C ILE A 56 7.50 -1.70 -19.20
N ASN A 57 6.53 -0.79 -19.07
CA ASN A 57 5.91 -0.13 -20.24
C ASN A 57 6.94 0.60 -21.09
N MET A 58 7.96 1.23 -20.49
CA MET A 58 9.03 1.92 -21.23
C MET A 58 9.97 0.99 -22.00
N ASN A 59 10.05 -0.28 -21.60
CA ASN A 59 10.94 -1.28 -22.22
C ASN A 59 10.19 -2.34 -23.05
N GLU A 60 8.86 -2.30 -23.08
CA GLU A 60 8.07 -3.26 -23.85
C GLU A 60 8.18 -3.03 -25.36
N PRO A 61 8.07 -4.12 -26.16
CA PRO A 61 8.08 -4.03 -27.61
C PRO A 61 6.81 -3.33 -28.13
N PRO A 62 6.84 -2.77 -29.35
CA PRO A 62 5.68 -2.13 -29.95
C PRO A 62 4.50 -3.10 -30.04
N ARG A 63 3.28 -2.58 -29.80
CA ARG A 63 2.00 -3.33 -29.76
C ARG A 63 1.83 -4.32 -28.59
N ARG A 64 2.76 -4.34 -27.63
CA ARG A 64 2.52 -4.94 -26.31
C ARG A 64 2.42 -3.85 -25.27
N CYS A 65 1.45 -4.00 -24.37
CA CYS A 65 1.22 -3.07 -23.28
C CYS A 65 0.94 -3.86 -22.01
N THR A 66 1.59 -3.47 -20.92
CA THR A 66 1.27 -3.95 -19.58
C THR A 66 0.35 -2.97 -18.87
N TRP A 67 -0.75 -3.52 -18.37
CA TRP A 67 -1.75 -2.82 -17.57
C TRP A 67 -1.59 -3.19 -16.10
N LEU A 68 -1.79 -2.21 -15.23
CA LEU A 68 -2.07 -2.42 -13.82
C LEU A 68 -3.57 -2.63 -13.65
N ARG A 69 -3.96 -3.65 -12.90
CA ARG A 69 -5.34 -3.86 -12.44
C ARG A 69 -5.33 -3.85 -10.93
N VAL A 70 -6.21 -3.06 -10.35
CA VAL A 70 -6.42 -3.00 -8.91
C VAL A 70 -7.84 -3.49 -8.64
N GLU A 71 -7.98 -4.37 -7.65
CA GLU A 71 -9.27 -4.82 -7.10
C GLU A 71 -9.15 -4.84 -5.56
N PRO A 72 -10.27 -5.01 -4.84
CA PRO A 72 -10.21 -5.07 -3.37
C PRO A 72 -9.24 -6.15 -2.87
N GLY A 73 -8.21 -5.72 -2.13
CA GLY A 73 -7.22 -6.59 -1.51
C GLY A 73 -6.16 -7.17 -2.45
N GLN A 74 -6.12 -6.77 -3.73
CA GLN A 74 -5.14 -7.29 -4.68
C GLN A 74 -4.83 -6.32 -5.81
N LEU A 75 -3.59 -6.38 -6.29
CA LEU A 75 -3.08 -5.60 -7.40
C LEU A 75 -2.33 -6.55 -8.34
N GLY A 76 -2.56 -6.43 -9.64
CA GLY A 76 -2.00 -7.30 -10.66
C GLY A 76 -1.43 -6.52 -11.84
N LEU A 77 -0.43 -7.11 -12.50
CA LEU A 77 0.08 -6.64 -13.80
C LEU A 77 -0.35 -7.62 -14.90
N LEU A 78 -0.90 -7.12 -16.00
CA LEU A 78 -1.30 -7.94 -17.14
C LEU A 78 -0.70 -7.38 -18.43
N SER A 79 0.18 -8.15 -19.06
CA SER A 79 0.72 -7.82 -20.39
C SER A 79 -0.18 -8.37 -21.49
N GLY A 80 -0.56 -7.55 -22.45
CA GLY A 80 -1.42 -7.96 -23.57
C GLY A 80 -1.30 -7.05 -24.77
N ALA A 81 -2.31 -7.09 -25.64
CA ALA A 81 -2.46 -6.09 -26.69
C ALA A 81 -2.85 -4.74 -26.09
N CYS A 82 -2.43 -3.65 -26.73
CA CYS A 82 -2.67 -2.30 -26.23
C CYS A 82 -4.14 -1.86 -26.30
N ASP A 83 -4.95 -2.52 -27.13
CA ASP A 83 -6.35 -2.14 -27.39
C ASP A 83 -7.36 -2.85 -26.46
N SER A 84 -6.88 -3.78 -25.64
CA SER A 84 -7.70 -4.58 -24.74
C SER A 84 -7.41 -4.20 -23.28
N GLU A 85 -8.31 -3.43 -22.67
CA GLU A 85 -8.28 -3.20 -21.23
C GLU A 85 -8.47 -4.55 -20.49
N PRO A 86 -7.69 -4.83 -19.43
CA PRO A 86 -7.82 -6.05 -18.67
C PRO A 86 -9.20 -6.16 -18.01
N GLY A 87 -9.84 -7.32 -18.20
CA GLY A 87 -11.00 -7.73 -17.41
C GLY A 87 -10.63 -8.06 -15.94
N PRO A 88 -11.61 -8.49 -15.13
CA PRO A 88 -11.41 -8.83 -13.73
C PRO A 88 -10.33 -9.90 -13.51
N MET A 89 -9.56 -9.79 -12.42
CA MET A 89 -8.47 -10.72 -12.08
C MET A 89 -8.93 -12.17 -11.87
N ALA A 90 -10.21 -12.38 -11.57
CA ALA A 90 -10.83 -13.71 -11.50
C ALA A 90 -10.71 -14.48 -12.83
N GLY A 91 -10.73 -13.79 -13.97
CA GLY A 91 -10.64 -14.38 -15.31
C GLY A 91 -9.23 -14.49 -15.88
N TRP A 92 -8.19 -14.13 -15.11
CA TRP A 92 -6.81 -14.20 -15.58
C TRP A 92 -6.30 -15.63 -15.54
N ASP A 93 -5.63 -16.04 -16.62
CA ASP A 93 -4.93 -17.33 -16.76
C ASP A 93 -3.83 -17.47 -15.69
N GLU A 94 -3.59 -18.70 -15.22
CA GLU A 94 -2.51 -19.09 -14.30
C GLU A 94 -1.14 -18.54 -14.68
N THR A 95 -0.80 -18.47 -15.96
CA THR A 95 0.47 -17.88 -16.44
C THR A 95 0.57 -16.38 -16.14
N HIS A 96 -0.56 -15.67 -16.20
CA HIS A 96 -0.63 -14.26 -15.83
C HIS A 96 -0.63 -14.07 -14.32
N ARG A 97 -1.14 -15.04 -13.53
CA ARG A 97 -1.18 -14.94 -12.06
C ARG A 97 0.19 -15.06 -11.41
N GLN A 98 1.10 -15.84 -11.99
CA GLN A 98 2.43 -16.06 -11.43
C GLN A 98 3.32 -14.82 -11.57
N GLY A 99 3.64 -14.17 -10.45
CA GLY A 99 4.61 -13.07 -10.36
C GLY A 99 4.05 -11.67 -10.63
N SER A 100 2.82 -11.57 -11.14
CA SER A 100 2.17 -10.28 -11.42
C SER A 100 1.25 -9.79 -10.31
N MET A 101 0.69 -10.73 -9.54
CA MET A 101 -0.27 -10.45 -8.48
C MET A 101 0.42 -10.14 -7.16
N LEU A 102 -0.18 -9.20 -6.44
CA LEU A 102 0.21 -8.77 -5.12
C LEU A 102 -1.03 -8.71 -4.24
N ALA A 103 -1.03 -9.44 -3.13
CA ALA A 103 -2.04 -9.30 -2.10
C ALA A 103 -1.78 -8.00 -1.31
N LEU A 104 -2.82 -7.20 -1.11
CA LEU A 104 -2.77 -5.95 -0.37
C LEU A 104 -3.53 -6.10 0.94
N ALA A 105 -2.91 -5.69 2.05
CA ALA A 105 -3.59 -5.57 3.33
C ALA A 105 -4.49 -4.31 3.41
N ALA A 106 -4.32 -3.37 2.47
CA ALA A 106 -5.06 -2.12 2.39
C ALA A 106 -5.95 -2.05 1.15
N THR A 107 -6.96 -1.17 1.19
CA THR A 107 -7.80 -0.87 0.03
C THR A 107 -7.19 0.28 -0.76
N VAL A 108 -6.98 0.09 -2.06
CA VAL A 108 -6.52 1.14 -2.97
C VAL A 108 -7.71 1.61 -3.81
N THR A 109 -7.98 2.91 -3.82
CA THR A 109 -9.06 3.50 -4.60
C THR A 109 -8.56 4.62 -5.50
N LEU A 110 -9.21 4.77 -6.64
CA LEU A 110 -9.02 5.85 -7.59
C LEU A 110 -10.37 6.52 -7.80
N GLU A 111 -10.48 7.81 -7.47
CA GLU A 111 -11.75 8.56 -7.55
C GLU A 111 -12.93 7.85 -6.85
N GLY A 112 -12.67 7.19 -5.71
CA GLY A 112 -13.66 6.43 -4.96
C GLY A 112 -13.97 5.03 -5.51
N LYS A 113 -13.35 4.61 -6.62
CA LYS A 113 -13.49 3.26 -7.18
C LYS A 113 -12.39 2.36 -6.65
N SER A 114 -12.75 1.21 -6.09
CA SER A 114 -11.81 0.16 -5.60
C SER A 114 -11.42 -0.86 -6.67
N SER A 115 -11.99 -0.73 -7.87
CA SER A 115 -11.63 -1.53 -9.04
C SER A 115 -11.36 -0.60 -10.21
N PHE A 116 -10.13 -0.61 -10.72
CA PHE A 116 -9.72 0.20 -11.86
C PHE A 116 -8.52 -0.42 -12.56
N SER A 117 -8.29 0.01 -13.79
CA SER A 117 -7.07 -0.31 -14.53
C SER A 117 -6.27 0.97 -14.83
N LEU A 118 -4.96 0.84 -14.93
CA LEU A 118 -4.06 1.94 -15.25
C LEU A 118 -2.97 1.47 -16.21
N ARG A 119 -2.68 2.27 -17.22
CA ARG A 119 -1.55 2.07 -18.13
C ARG A 119 -0.69 3.32 -18.23
N LEU A 120 0.61 3.11 -18.36
CA LEU A 120 1.58 4.15 -18.63
C LEU A 120 2.01 4.09 -20.10
N ASP A 121 2.35 5.23 -20.69
CA ASP A 121 2.90 5.30 -22.03
C ASP A 121 4.32 4.71 -22.06
N ARG A 122 4.73 4.28 -23.25
CA ARG A 122 6.04 3.69 -23.49
C ARG A 122 7.13 4.77 -23.60
N ASP A 123 6.78 5.93 -24.13
CA ASP A 123 7.78 6.93 -24.50
C ASP A 123 8.32 7.69 -23.28
N HIS A 124 7.48 7.95 -22.27
CA HIS A 124 7.82 8.80 -21.12
C HIS A 124 7.37 8.22 -19.77
N GLY A 125 6.70 7.06 -19.74
CA GLY A 125 6.12 6.49 -18.53
C GLY A 125 4.95 7.31 -17.97
N ARG A 126 4.26 8.11 -18.79
CA ARG A 126 3.15 8.98 -18.37
C ARG A 126 1.84 8.22 -18.32
N PRO A 127 0.88 8.58 -17.46
CA PRO A 127 -0.43 7.94 -17.46
C PRO A 127 -1.16 8.14 -18.80
N ALA A 128 -1.42 7.04 -19.50
CA ALA A 128 -2.03 7.04 -20.84
C ALA A 128 -3.53 6.68 -20.82
N SER A 129 -3.97 5.93 -19.81
CA SER A 129 -5.38 5.52 -19.67
C SER A 129 -6.17 6.51 -18.81
N ALA A 130 -7.45 6.69 -19.15
CA ALA A 130 -8.39 7.42 -18.30
C ALA A 130 -8.59 6.66 -16.96
N PRO A 131 -8.82 7.37 -15.84
CA PRO A 131 -8.96 8.83 -15.71
C PRO A 131 -7.61 9.57 -15.51
N CYS A 132 -6.47 8.88 -15.49
CA CYS A 132 -5.21 9.45 -15.02
C CYS A 132 -4.44 10.31 -16.04
N GLN A 133 -4.99 10.63 -17.22
CA GLN A 133 -4.25 11.32 -18.30
C GLN A 133 -3.73 12.71 -17.91
N ALA A 134 -4.44 13.43 -17.04
CA ALA A 134 -4.00 14.72 -16.50
C ALA A 134 -3.29 14.59 -15.14
N GLY A 135 -2.88 13.37 -14.78
CA GLY A 135 -2.47 13.00 -13.42
C GLY A 135 -3.66 12.53 -12.58
N CYS A 136 -3.37 11.78 -11.53
CA CYS A 136 -4.39 11.27 -10.62
C CYS A 136 -3.87 11.04 -9.20
N GLN A 137 -4.81 10.93 -8.27
CA GLN A 137 -4.55 10.64 -6.87
C GLN A 137 -5.18 9.30 -6.49
N LEU A 138 -4.33 8.38 -6.07
CA LEU A 138 -4.72 7.11 -5.50
C LEU A 138 -4.80 7.27 -3.98
N GLN A 139 -5.83 6.70 -3.37
CA GLN A 139 -6.00 6.68 -1.92
C GLN A 139 -5.83 5.25 -1.44
N VAL A 140 -4.87 5.06 -0.53
CA VAL A 140 -4.64 3.80 0.16
C VAL A 140 -5.23 3.93 1.55
N SER A 141 -6.16 3.06 1.93
CA SER A 141 -6.80 3.07 3.25
C SER A 141 -6.69 1.72 3.95
N SER A 142 -6.32 1.75 5.24
CA SER A 142 -6.28 0.57 6.12
C SER A 142 -6.54 1.00 7.56
N GLY A 143 -7.33 0.24 8.32
CA GLY A 143 -7.50 0.46 9.76
C GLY A 143 -8.01 1.85 10.18
N GLY A 144 -8.64 2.62 9.29
CA GLY A 144 -9.10 3.99 9.56
C GLY A 144 -8.10 5.09 9.19
N GLU A 145 -6.91 4.74 8.73
CA GLU A 145 -5.93 5.68 8.19
C GLU A 145 -5.99 5.74 6.66
N LEU A 146 -5.63 6.90 6.11
CA LEU A 146 -5.62 7.16 4.67
C LEU A 146 -4.32 7.83 4.25
N ARG A 147 -3.71 7.28 3.19
CA ARG A 147 -2.51 7.81 2.55
C ARG A 147 -2.79 8.07 1.08
N GLN A 148 -2.22 9.14 0.55
CA GLN A 148 -2.40 9.52 -0.84
C GLN A 148 -1.12 9.23 -1.64
N ILE A 149 -1.29 8.66 -2.82
CA ILE A 149 -0.22 8.47 -3.80
C ILE A 149 -0.60 9.31 -5.02
N ARG A 150 0.31 10.16 -5.46
CA ARG A 150 0.10 11.05 -6.60
C ARG A 150 0.91 10.57 -7.80
N ILE A 151 0.22 10.50 -8.93
CA ILE A 151 0.79 10.27 -10.26
C ILE A 151 0.61 11.57 -11.02
N GLU A 152 1.72 12.25 -11.35
CA GLU A 152 1.65 13.48 -12.15
C GLU A 152 1.40 13.15 -13.63
N SER A 153 0.86 14.12 -14.38
CA SER A 153 0.71 14.02 -15.84
C SER A 153 2.04 13.76 -16.56
N GLU A 154 3.15 14.19 -15.97
CA GLU A 154 4.51 13.97 -16.48
C GLU A 154 5.08 12.57 -16.18
N GLY A 155 4.36 11.72 -15.43
CA GLY A 155 4.78 10.36 -15.11
C GLY A 155 5.57 10.21 -13.80
N TYR A 156 5.66 11.26 -12.99
CA TYR A 156 6.29 11.18 -11.66
C TYR A 156 5.34 10.56 -10.63
N ILE A 157 5.79 9.49 -9.96
CA ILE A 157 5.00 8.69 -9.01
C ILE A 157 5.60 8.79 -7.61
N HIS A 158 4.82 9.31 -6.66
CA HIS A 158 5.26 9.53 -5.29
C HIS A 158 4.11 9.40 -4.26
N ALA A 159 4.45 8.93 -3.06
CA ALA A 159 3.55 9.01 -1.91
C ALA A 159 3.56 10.42 -1.31
N GLN A 160 2.41 10.90 -0.85
CA GLN A 160 2.29 12.17 -0.15
C GLN A 160 2.53 11.98 1.37
N PRO A 161 3.13 12.96 2.05
CA PRO A 161 3.54 12.87 3.45
C PRO A 161 2.39 12.80 4.45
#